data_AF-D3S0T5-F1
#
_entry.id   AF-D3S0T5-F1
#
_cell.length_a   1.000
_cell.length_b   1.000
_cell.length_c   1.000
_cell.angle_alpha   90.00
_cell.angle_beta   90.00
_cell.angle_gamma   90.00
#
_symmetry.space_group_name_H-M   'P 1'
#
loop_
_entity.id
_entity.type
_entity.pdbx_description
1 polymer ?
#
loop_
_entity_poly.entity_id
_entity_poly.type
_entity_poly.pdbx_seq_one_letter_code
_entity_poly.pdbx_strand_id
1 'polypeptide(L)'
;MVSEEIRTKALELARAIVGSEEYQNFIEKEEVLKNDEEAQNLLVEFQDLQQQFISYQLSGEMNEDVLNRLTEIQKALNERESVKNFMEAYNRLLDLLQEVSDILSEEMEFDLGEVYRR
;
A
#
# COMPACT_ATOMS: atom_id res chain seq x y z
N MET A 1 -3.60 -25.56 13.34
CA MET A 1 -2.48 -24.68 13.78
C MET A 1 -1.27 -25.01 12.93
N VAL A 2 -0.46 -24.01 12.56
CA VAL A 2 0.79 -24.19 11.81
C VAL A 2 1.80 -24.98 12.67
N SER A 3 2.56 -25.90 12.06
CA SER A 3 3.61 -26.65 12.78
C SER A 3 4.77 -25.74 13.19
N GLU A 4 5.52 -26.11 14.24
CA GLU A 4 6.67 -25.30 14.69
C GLU A 4 7.77 -25.19 13.62
N GLU A 5 7.92 -26.21 12.77
CA GLU A 5 8.84 -26.16 11.63
C GLU A 5 8.43 -25.08 10.61
N ILE A 6 7.17 -25.09 10.16
CA ILE A 6 6.65 -24.10 9.21
C ILE A 6 6.71 -22.70 9.82
N ARG A 7 6.37 -22.56 11.11
CA ARG A 7 6.48 -21.29 11.84
C ARG A 7 7.92 -20.76 11.80
N THR A 8 8.91 -21.62 12.07
CA THR A 8 10.31 -21.21 12.10
C THR A 8 10.76 -20.68 10.75
N LYS A 9 10.47 -21.41 9.66
CA LYS A 9 10.82 -20.98 8.30
C LYS A 9 10.12 -19.70 7.87
N ALA A 10 8.85 -19.53 8.21
CA ALA A 10 8.12 -18.30 7.93
C ALA A 10 8.76 -17.08 8.64
N LEU A 11 9.20 -17.25 9.88
CA LEU A 11 9.89 -16.19 10.62
C LEU A 11 11.29 -15.89 10.07
N GLU A 12 12.01 -16.90 9.57
CA GLU A 12 13.30 -16.71 8.89
C GLU A 12 13.14 -15.92 7.59
N LEU A 13 12.13 -16.27 6.77
CA LEU A 13 11.80 -15.55 5.56
C LEU A 13 11.41 -14.10 5.85
N ALA A 14 10.54 -13.87 6.84
CA ALA A 14 10.16 -12.52 7.26
C ALA A 14 11.38 -11.69 7.70
N ARG A 15 12.32 -12.27 8.47
CA ARG A 15 13.55 -11.58 8.87
C ARG A 15 14.45 -11.25 7.67
N ALA A 16 14.53 -12.15 6.68
CA ALA A 16 15.28 -11.90 5.46
C ALA A 16 14.66 -10.75 4.65
N ILE A 17 13.34 -10.72 4.51
CA ILE A 17 12.60 -9.63 3.84
C ILE A 17 12.82 -8.31 4.57
N VAL A 18 12.72 -8.29 5.91
CA VAL A 18 13.00 -7.08 6.71
C VAL A 18 14.44 -6.60 6.49
N GLY A 19 15.39 -7.50 6.25
CA GLY A 19 16.77 -7.15 5.94
C GLY A 19 17.04 -6.75 4.48
N SER A 20 16.03 -6.76 3.61
CA SER A 20 16.19 -6.43 2.18
C SER A 20 16.27 -4.92 1.95
N GLU A 21 16.89 -4.53 0.82
CA GLU A 21 17.00 -3.11 0.44
C GLU A 21 15.62 -2.49 0.21
N GLU A 22 14.69 -3.26 -0.37
CA GLU A 22 13.32 -2.85 -0.67
C GLU A 22 12.56 -2.49 0.61
N TYR A 23 12.64 -3.35 1.64
CA TYR A 23 11.96 -3.09 2.92
C TYR A 23 12.58 -1.90 3.65
N GLN A 24 13.91 -1.80 3.70
CA GLN A 24 14.58 -0.68 4.37
C GLN A 24 14.26 0.64 3.67
N ASN A 25 14.34 0.69 2.34
CA ASN A 25 13.99 1.87 1.56
C ASN A 25 12.51 2.25 1.75
N PHE A 26 11.60 1.28 1.80
CA PHE A 26 10.19 1.53 2.10
C PHE A 26 10.02 2.24 3.45
N ILE A 27 10.63 1.73 4.53
CA ILE A 27 10.57 2.35 5.85
C ILE A 27 11.15 3.77 5.83
N GLU A 28 12.29 3.97 5.17
CA GLU A 28 12.90 5.31 5.06
C GLU A 28 11.97 6.31 4.34
N LYS A 29 11.36 5.91 3.22
CA LYS A 29 10.44 6.81 2.50
C LYS A 29 9.13 7.01 3.22
N GLU A 30 8.65 6.01 3.97
CA GLU A 30 7.49 6.15 4.85
C GLU A 30 7.74 7.22 5.92
N GLU A 31 8.90 7.20 6.56
CA GLU A 31 9.26 8.23 7.56
C GLU A 31 9.39 9.63 6.93
N VAL A 32 9.93 9.74 5.72
CA VAL A 32 9.95 11.02 5.00
C VAL A 32 8.53 11.53 4.72
N LEU A 33 7.61 10.66 4.28
CA LEU A 33 6.22 11.02 4.05
C LEU A 33 5.47 11.39 5.34
N LYS A 34 5.71 10.67 6.44
CA LYS A 34 5.13 10.97 7.76
C LYS A 34 5.52 12.36 8.26
N ASN A 35 6.73 12.81 7.94
CA ASN A 35 7.24 14.13 8.33
C ASN A 35 6.90 15.25 7.33
N ASP A 36 6.24 14.94 6.20
CA ASP A 36 5.74 15.94 5.25
C ASP A 36 4.34 16.42 5.68
N GLU A 37 4.30 17.48 6.49
CA GLU A 37 3.05 18.04 7.04
C GLU A 37 2.02 18.39 5.97
N GLU A 38 2.44 18.88 4.80
CA GLU A 38 1.52 19.25 3.73
C GLU A 38 0.93 18.00 3.07
N ALA A 39 1.75 16.97 2.83
CA ALA A 39 1.25 15.68 2.37
C ALA A 39 0.28 15.06 3.38
N GLN A 40 0.60 15.09 4.68
CA GLN A 40 -0.28 14.57 5.72
C GLN A 40 -1.63 15.29 5.76
N ASN A 41 -1.64 16.62 5.67
CA ASN A 41 -2.88 17.40 5.63
C ASN A 41 -3.73 17.06 4.40
N LEU A 42 -3.10 16.95 3.23
CA LEU A 42 -3.77 16.55 1.99
C LEU A 42 -4.33 15.12 2.07
N LEU A 43 -3.60 14.18 2.69
CA LEU A 43 -4.04 12.81 2.87
C LEU A 43 -5.26 12.72 3.81
N VAL A 44 -5.29 13.50 4.89
CA VAL A 44 -6.45 13.58 5.78
C VAL A 44 -7.67 14.14 5.03
N GLU A 45 -7.50 15.25 4.32
CA GLU A 45 -8.58 15.85 3.52
C GLU A 45 -9.09 14.88 2.45
N PHE A 46 -8.19 14.14 1.79
CA PHE A 46 -8.54 13.13 0.82
C PHE A 46 -9.40 12.01 1.40
N GLN A 47 -9.05 11.50 2.60
CA GLN A 47 -9.81 10.45 3.27
C GLN A 47 -11.22 10.91 3.65
N ASP A 48 -11.34 12.13 4.19
CA ASP A 48 -12.64 12.70 4.57
C ASP A 48 -13.55 12.89 3.36
N LEU A 49 -13.01 13.36 2.23
CA LEU A 49 -13.76 13.52 0.99
C LEU A 49 -14.12 12.18 0.34
N GLN A 50 -13.26 11.16 0.44
CA GLN A 50 -13.60 9.80 -0.01
C GLN A 50 -14.80 9.25 0.75
N GLN A 51 -14.86 9.41 2.06
CA GLN A 51 -15.99 8.97 2.88
C GLN A 51 -17.28 9.70 2.49
N GLN A 52 -17.21 11.02 2.27
CA GLN A 52 -18.34 11.81 1.80
C GLN A 52 -18.79 11.34 0.41
N PHE A 53 -17.86 11.10 -0.50
CA PHE A 53 -18.16 10.61 -1.85
C PHE A 53 -18.90 9.27 -1.82
N ILE A 54 -18.43 8.31 -1.01
CA ILE A 54 -19.11 7.02 -0.82
C ILE A 54 -20.52 7.22 -0.24
N SER A 55 -20.69 8.13 0.72
CA SER A 55 -22.00 8.44 1.30
C SER A 55 -22.97 8.99 0.25
N TYR A 56 -22.54 9.92 -0.60
CA TYR A 56 -23.37 10.46 -1.68
C TYR A 56 -23.74 9.39 -2.71
N GLN A 57 -22.77 8.54 -3.09
CA GLN A 57 -23.00 7.44 -4.00
C GLN A 57 -24.06 6.46 -3.46
N LEU A 58 -24.07 6.19 -2.15
CA LEU A 58 -25.06 5.33 -1.50
C LEU A 58 -26.45 5.98 -1.38
N SER A 59 -26.53 7.31 -1.22
CA SER A 59 -27.81 8.03 -1.21
C SER A 59 -28.38 8.28 -2.61
N GLY A 60 -27.62 7.99 -3.66
CA GLY A 60 -27.99 8.27 -5.05
C GLY A 60 -27.82 9.75 -5.43
N GLU A 61 -27.10 10.52 -4.61
CA GLU A 61 -26.76 11.91 -4.84
C GLU A 61 -25.38 12.00 -5.52
N MET A 62 -25.20 12.96 -6.42
CA MET A 62 -23.89 13.22 -7.03
C MET A 62 -23.43 14.61 -6.61
N ASN A 63 -22.19 14.70 -6.13
CA ASN A 63 -21.58 15.96 -5.73
C ASN A 63 -20.31 16.21 -6.55
N GLU A 64 -20.43 17.04 -7.59
CA GLU A 64 -19.33 17.39 -8.49
C GLU A 64 -18.22 18.17 -7.76
N ASP A 65 -18.55 18.97 -6.73
CA ASP A 65 -17.54 19.72 -5.97
C ASP A 65 -16.61 18.77 -5.18
N VAL A 66 -17.16 17.69 -4.61
CA VAL A 66 -16.37 16.65 -3.93
C VAL A 66 -15.45 15.94 -4.91
N LEU A 67 -15.97 15.59 -6.10
CA LEU A 67 -15.17 14.95 -7.15
C LEU A 67 -14.03 15.85 -7.66
N ASN A 68 -14.33 17.14 -7.88
CA ASN A 68 -13.34 18.12 -8.29
C ASN A 68 -12.26 18.27 -7.22
N ARG A 69 -12.65 18.39 -5.96
CA ARG A 69 -11.71 18.54 -4.85
C ARG A 69 -10.84 17.29 -4.65
N LEU A 70 -11.41 16.09 -4.76
CA LEU A 70 -10.64 14.84 -4.74
C LEU A 70 -9.58 14.80 -5.85
N THR A 71 -9.94 15.24 -7.06
CA THR A 71 -9.03 15.29 -8.20
C THR A 71 -7.89 16.30 -7.98
N GLU A 72 -8.20 17.47 -7.43
CA GLU A 72 -7.20 18.49 -7.07
C GLU A 72 -6.20 17.97 -6.03
N ILE A 73 -6.70 17.36 -4.95
CA ILE A 73 -5.86 16.80 -3.89
C ILE A 73 -4.99 15.68 -4.44
N GLN A 74 -5.55 14.80 -5.26
CA GLN A 74 -4.79 13.72 -5.88
C GLN A 74 -3.65 14.26 -6.76
N LYS A 75 -3.91 15.34 -7.52
CA LYS A 75 -2.87 16.02 -8.30
C LYS A 75 -1.79 16.62 -7.39
N ALA A 76 -2.19 17.33 -6.33
CA ALA A 76 -1.26 17.93 -5.38
C ALA A 76 -0.38 16.87 -4.69
N LEU A 77 -0.97 15.77 -4.23
CA LEU A 77 -0.25 14.62 -3.66
C LEU A 77 0.74 14.02 -4.66
N ASN A 78 0.31 13.79 -5.91
CA ASN A 78 1.18 13.28 -6.97
C ASN A 78 2.33 14.23 -7.34
N GLU A 79 2.20 15.53 -7.08
CA GLU A 79 3.27 16.50 -7.32
C GLU A 79 4.33 16.43 -6.21
N ARG A 80 3.98 16.02 -4.99
CA ARG A 80 4.90 15.97 -3.84
C ARG A 80 5.94 14.85 -3.98
N GLU A 81 7.20 15.21 -3.74
CA GLU A 81 8.33 14.28 -3.84
C GLU A 81 8.28 13.16 -2.78
N SER A 82 7.84 13.48 -1.56
CA SER A 82 7.66 12.52 -0.46
C SER A 82 6.68 11.41 -0.84
N VAL A 83 5.54 11.77 -1.44
CA VAL A 83 4.50 10.84 -1.91
C VAL A 83 5.03 10.00 -3.07
N LYS A 84 5.66 10.62 -4.08
CA LYS A 84 6.26 9.89 -5.21
C LYS A 84 7.28 8.85 -4.74
N ASN A 85 8.23 9.28 -3.91
CA ASN A 85 9.29 8.41 -3.41
C ASN A 85 8.73 7.26 -2.55
N PHE A 86 7.73 7.54 -1.72
CA PHE A 86 7.03 6.52 -0.96
C PHE A 86 6.34 5.51 -1.87
N MET A 87 5.56 5.97 -2.86
CA MET A 87 4.85 5.08 -3.79
C MET A 87 5.81 4.20 -4.59
N GLU A 88 6.93 4.76 -5.05
CA GLU A 88 7.97 3.98 -5.72
C GLU A 88 8.59 2.91 -4.81
N ALA A 89 8.94 3.25 -3.57
CA ALA A 89 9.50 2.30 -2.61
C ALA A 89 8.48 1.22 -2.21
N TYR A 90 7.21 1.61 -2.03
CA TYR A 90 6.11 0.69 -1.74
C TYR A 90 5.88 -0.31 -2.88
N ASN A 91 5.86 0.14 -4.13
CA ASN A 91 5.71 -0.74 -5.29
C ASN A 91 6.86 -1.76 -5.38
N ARG A 92 8.11 -1.34 -5.14
CA ARG A 92 9.25 -2.28 -5.11
C ARG A 92 9.13 -3.33 -4.01
N LEU A 93 8.63 -2.94 -2.82
CA LEU A 93 8.36 -3.90 -1.76
C LEU A 93 7.25 -4.88 -2.16
N LEU A 94 6.19 -4.41 -2.83
CA LEU A 94 5.15 -5.29 -3.36
C LEU A 94 5.69 -6.26 -4.40
N ASP A 95 6.56 -5.81 -5.31
CA ASP A 95 7.20 -6.67 -6.31
C ASP A 95 8.01 -7.78 -5.64
N LEU A 96 8.84 -7.44 -4.64
CA LEU A 96 9.57 -8.43 -3.83
C LEU A 96 8.64 -9.46 -3.17
N LEU A 97 7.54 -9.01 -2.57
CA LEU A 97 6.58 -9.89 -1.89
C LEU A 97 5.81 -10.76 -2.88
N GLN A 98 5.55 -10.25 -4.09
CA GLN A 98 4.93 -11.01 -5.17
C GLN A 98 5.89 -12.09 -5.66
N GLU A 99 7.16 -11.78 -5.90
CA GLU A 99 8.18 -12.77 -6.29
C GLU A 99 8.31 -13.89 -5.24
N VAL A 100 8.32 -13.55 -3.95
CA VAL A 100 8.32 -14.53 -2.86
C VAL A 100 7.06 -15.41 -2.91
N SER A 101 5.90 -14.82 -3.16
CA SER A 101 4.63 -15.54 -3.26
C SER A 101 4.58 -16.46 -4.48
N ASP A 102 5.17 -16.04 -5.60
CA ASP A 102 5.26 -16.82 -6.84
C ASP A 102 6.16 -18.05 -6.65
N ILE A 103 7.31 -17.88 -6.00
CA ILE A 103 8.21 -19.01 -5.65
C ILE A 103 7.49 -20.04 -4.78
N LEU A 104 6.76 -19.58 -3.76
CA LEU A 104 5.99 -20.47 -2.89
C LEU A 104 4.87 -21.18 -3.67
N SER A 105 4.20 -20.47 -4.56
CA SER A 105 3.10 -21.03 -5.38
C SER A 105 3.60 -22.07 -6.36
N GLU A 106 4.75 -21.82 -6.99
CA GLU A 106 5.40 -22.75 -7.92
C GLU A 106 5.82 -24.04 -7.21
N GLU A 107 6.51 -23.94 -6.07
CA GLU A 107 6.99 -25.11 -5.32
C GLU A 107 5.83 -25.95 -4.75
N MET A 108 4.71 -25.31 -4.41
CA MET A 108 3.53 -25.99 -3.90
C MET A 108 2.59 -26.50 -4.99
N GLU A 109 2.85 -26.17 -6.26
CA GLU A 109 1.91 -26.34 -7.39
C GLU A 109 0.49 -25.80 -7.03
N PHE A 110 0.44 -24.68 -6.29
CA PHE A 110 -0.79 -24.09 -5.74
C PHE A 110 -0.78 -22.57 -5.84
N ASP A 111 -1.77 -21.98 -6.49
CA ASP A 111 -1.88 -20.52 -6.63
C ASP A 111 -2.35 -19.87 -5.32
N LEU A 112 -1.40 -19.28 -4.57
CA LEU A 112 -1.68 -18.49 -3.37
C LEU A 112 -2.49 -17.21 -3.67
N GLY A 113 -2.33 -16.64 -4.88
CA GLY A 113 -2.99 -15.41 -5.33
C GLY A 113 -4.43 -15.61 -5.82
N GLU A 114 -4.85 -16.82 -6.18
CA GLU A 114 -6.25 -17.12 -6.51
C GLU A 114 -7.18 -17.06 -5.29
N VAL A 115 -6.68 -17.44 -4.11
CA VAL A 115 -7.47 -17.50 -2.87
C VAL A 115 -7.91 -16.10 -2.39
N TYR A 116 -7.17 -15.05 -2.75
CA TYR A 116 -7.46 -13.66 -2.37
C TYR A 116 -8.20 -12.85 -3.46
N ARG A 117 -8.49 -13.45 -4.63
CA ARG A 117 -9.26 -12.80 -5.73
C ARG A 117 -10.77 -13.10 -5.69
N ARG A 118 -11.27 -13.70 -4.59
CA ARG A 118 -12.70 -13.98 -4.36
C ARG A 118 -13.31 -13.05 -3.33
#